data_AF-A0A7S2K412-F1
#
_entry.id   AF-A0A7S2K412-F1
#
_cell.length_a   1.000
_cell.length_b   1.000
_cell.length_c   1.000
_cell.angle_alpha   90.00
_cell.angle_beta   90.00
_cell.angle_gamma   90.00
#
_symmetry.space_group_name_H-M   'P 1'
#
loop_
_entity.id
_entity.type
_entity.pdbx_description
1 polymer ?
#
loop_
_entity_poly.entity_id
_entity_poly.type
_entity_poly.pdbx_seq_one_letter_code
_entity_poly.pdbx_strand_id
1 'polypeptide(L)'
;SLSGQPAEKHVQCSWPGEDCTLTKQCCNSFHSSGMRCVKEDNQTARCISGVAQKGLHGSEVGGVAQPYDVHAAGPGERVAGTSLHCVMAVMHGTDEEGLMRAAQERNASIFACESSKVYGCDHSWFIHQGSWNSWVNMDAFVHMWEQVQADGDWAKADW
;
A
#
# COMPACT_ATOMS: atom_id res chain seq x y z
N SER A 1 16.67 -11.77 -19.99
CA SER A 1 15.80 -11.37 -18.87
C SER A 1 14.36 -11.40 -19.37
N LEU A 2 13.52 -12.30 -18.85
CA LEU A 2 12.13 -12.39 -19.25
C LEU A 2 11.35 -11.35 -18.44
N SER A 3 11.04 -10.22 -19.07
CA SER A 3 10.09 -9.23 -18.53
C SER A 3 8.72 -9.90 -18.42
N GLY A 4 8.37 -10.33 -17.20
CA GLY A 4 7.05 -10.84 -16.89
C GLY A 4 6.07 -9.67 -16.84
N GLN A 5 5.07 -9.67 -17.73
CA GLN A 5 3.95 -8.76 -17.60
C GLN A 5 3.21 -9.03 -16.27
N PRO A 6 2.74 -7.99 -15.55
CA PRO A 6 1.99 -8.17 -14.32
C PRO A 6 0.77 -9.04 -14.59
N ALA A 7 0.63 -10.14 -13.86
CA ALA A 7 -0.61 -10.91 -13.86
C ALA A 7 -1.65 -10.13 -13.05
N GLU A 8 -2.87 -10.00 -13.57
CA GLU A 8 -3.98 -9.37 -12.87
C GLU A 8 -4.32 -10.19 -11.62
N LYS A 9 -3.91 -9.69 -10.45
CA LYS A 9 -4.20 -10.34 -9.17
C LYS A 9 -5.66 -10.07 -8.84
N HIS A 10 -6.53 -11.02 -9.18
CA HIS A 10 -7.92 -11.01 -8.73
C HIS A 10 -7.94 -11.07 -7.19
N VAL A 11 -8.11 -9.91 -6.57
CA VAL A 11 -8.35 -9.83 -5.13
C VAL A 11 -9.73 -10.42 -4.88
N GLN A 12 -9.84 -11.37 -3.95
CA GLN A 12 -11.10 -12.08 -3.65
C GLN A 12 -12.08 -11.25 -2.81
N CYS A 13 -11.91 -9.93 -2.79
CA CYS A 13 -12.65 -9.00 -1.95
C CYS A 13 -12.85 -7.67 -2.67
N SER A 14 -13.80 -6.88 -2.18
CA SER A 14 -14.15 -5.56 -2.71
C SER A 14 -13.64 -4.46 -1.77
N TRP A 15 -13.23 -3.32 -2.32
CA TRP A 15 -12.77 -2.15 -1.56
C TRP A 15 -13.94 -1.31 -1.02
N PRO A 16 -13.68 -0.36 -0.09
CA PRO A 16 -14.73 0.53 0.40
C PRO A 16 -15.51 1.22 -0.73
N GLY A 17 -16.84 1.11 -0.68
CA GLY A 17 -17.76 1.67 -1.68
C GLY A 17 -17.93 0.82 -2.96
N GLU A 18 -17.13 -0.24 -3.13
CA GLU A 18 -17.27 -1.17 -4.25
C GLU A 18 -18.37 -2.20 -4.01
N ASP A 19 -18.87 -2.76 -5.12
CA ASP A 19 -19.85 -3.84 -5.12
C ASP A 19 -19.22 -5.13 -4.56
N CYS A 20 -19.83 -5.67 -3.52
CA CYS A 20 -19.44 -6.92 -2.87
C CYS A 20 -20.50 -8.01 -3.02
N THR A 21 -21.44 -7.86 -3.95
CA THR A 21 -22.52 -8.82 -4.22
C THR A 21 -21.99 -10.20 -4.55
N LEU A 22 -20.90 -10.29 -5.31
CA LEU A 22 -20.29 -11.56 -5.71
C LEU A 22 -19.26 -12.05 -4.68
N THR A 23 -18.40 -11.16 -4.19
CA THR A 23 -17.30 -11.52 -3.29
C THR A 23 -17.78 -11.83 -1.87
N LYS A 24 -18.83 -11.14 -1.41
CA LYS A 24 -19.28 -11.11 -0.01
C LYS A 24 -18.16 -10.78 0.99
N GLN A 25 -17.06 -10.19 0.50
CA GLN A 25 -15.86 -9.91 1.28
C GLN A 25 -15.37 -8.49 1.01
N CYS A 26 -14.96 -7.80 2.07
CA CYS A 26 -14.39 -6.45 2.01
C CYS A 26 -12.90 -6.49 2.35
N CYS A 27 -12.04 -5.88 1.54
CA CYS A 27 -10.58 -6.04 1.66
C CYS A 27 -9.95 -5.40 2.90
N ASN A 28 -10.63 -4.47 3.55
CA ASN A 28 -10.02 -3.65 4.60
C ASN A 28 -10.57 -3.98 5.99
N SER A 29 -9.68 -4.23 6.95
CA SER A 29 -9.99 -4.52 8.36
C SER A 29 -9.73 -3.33 9.30
N PHE A 30 -9.19 -2.21 8.78
CA PHE A 30 -8.52 -1.20 9.61
C PHE A 30 -9.40 -0.42 10.61
N HIS A 31 -10.72 -0.54 10.52
CA HIS A 31 -11.62 0.06 11.51
C HIS A 31 -11.91 -0.94 12.64
N SER A 32 -11.94 -0.45 13.89
CA SER A 32 -12.28 -1.24 15.10
C SER A 32 -13.65 -1.94 15.04
N SER A 33 -14.52 -1.53 14.12
CA SER A 33 -15.83 -2.13 13.85
C SER A 33 -15.88 -2.99 12.57
N GLY A 34 -14.76 -3.12 11.84
CA GLY A 34 -14.64 -3.83 10.58
C GLY A 34 -15.39 -3.18 9.41
N MET A 35 -15.02 -3.57 8.19
CA MET A 35 -15.83 -3.34 7.00
C MET A 35 -16.92 -4.43 6.89
N ARG A 36 -18.09 -4.06 6.38
CA ARG A 36 -19.22 -4.97 6.18
C ARG A 36 -19.75 -4.85 4.77
N CYS A 37 -20.11 -5.97 4.17
CA CYS A 37 -20.81 -6.00 2.90
C CYS A 37 -22.30 -5.91 3.19
N VAL A 38 -22.90 -4.75 2.91
CA VAL A 38 -24.29 -4.46 3.24
C VAL A 38 -25.11 -4.31 1.97
N LYS A 39 -26.26 -4.96 1.94
CA LYS A 39 -27.20 -4.95 0.82
C LYS A 39 -27.80 -3.54 0.64
N GLU A 40 -27.62 -2.93 -0.53
CA GLU A 40 -28.27 -1.63 -0.84
C GLU A 40 -29.69 -1.85 -1.38
N ASP A 41 -29.84 -2.82 -2.29
CA ASP A 41 -31.10 -3.24 -2.88
C ASP A 41 -31.13 -4.75 -3.16
N ASN A 42 -32.12 -5.28 -3.88
CA ASN A 42 -32.25 -6.71 -4.14
C ASN A 42 -31.15 -7.35 -4.99
N GLN A 43 -30.36 -6.55 -5.69
CA GLN A 43 -29.33 -6.98 -6.63
C GLN A 43 -27.93 -6.52 -6.25
N THR A 44 -27.79 -5.51 -5.41
CA THR A 44 -26.51 -4.89 -5.09
C THR A 44 -26.19 -4.89 -3.59
N ALA A 45 -24.90 -4.99 -3.27
CA ALA A 45 -24.36 -4.86 -1.93
C ALA A 45 -23.03 -4.12 -2.01
N ARG A 46 -22.71 -3.29 -1.01
CA ARG A 46 -21.46 -2.53 -0.97
C ARG A 46 -20.70 -2.71 0.32
N CYS A 47 -19.39 -2.58 0.21
CA CYS A 47 -18.50 -2.54 1.36
C CYS A 47 -18.57 -1.19 2.06
N ILE A 48 -19.09 -1.16 3.29
CA ILE A 48 -19.20 0.05 4.12
C ILE A 48 -18.39 -0.10 5.42
N SER A 49 -17.87 1.01 5.94
CA SER A 49 -17.20 1.05 7.24
C SER A 49 -18.23 1.09 8.37
N GLY A 50 -17.87 0.56 9.54
CA GLY A 50 -18.80 0.28 10.64
C GLY A 50 -19.52 1.47 11.29
N VAL A 51 -19.43 2.68 10.76
CA VAL A 51 -20.37 3.76 11.10
C VAL A 51 -21.63 3.54 10.28
N ALA A 52 -22.70 3.07 10.91
CA ALA A 52 -24.01 2.94 10.27
C ALA A 52 -24.35 4.29 9.61
N GLN A 53 -24.23 4.36 8.27
CA GLN A 53 -24.66 5.53 7.54
C GLN A 53 -26.17 5.63 7.70
N LYS A 54 -26.62 6.76 8.26
CA LYS A 54 -28.01 7.02 8.58
C LYS A 54 -28.84 6.89 7.29
N GLY A 55 -29.58 5.78 7.15
CA GLY A 55 -30.39 5.46 5.96
C GLY A 55 -30.04 4.14 5.26
N LEU A 56 -28.88 3.53 5.53
CA LEU A 56 -28.54 2.19 5.05
C LEU A 56 -29.17 1.14 5.98
N HIS A 57 -30.43 0.79 5.70
CA HIS A 57 -31.20 -0.27 6.38
C HIS A 57 -30.98 -1.66 5.75
N GLY A 58 -29.83 -1.87 5.11
CA GLY A 58 -29.49 -3.14 4.49
C GLY A 58 -29.16 -4.24 5.49
N SER A 59 -29.54 -5.47 5.16
CA SER A 59 -28.99 -6.66 5.83
C SER A 59 -27.51 -6.83 5.46
N GLU A 60 -26.69 -7.16 6.44
CA GLU A 60 -25.32 -7.62 6.20
C GLU A 60 -25.34 -8.95 5.44
N VAL A 61 -24.58 -9.03 4.35
CA VAL A 61 -24.48 -10.23 3.49
C VAL A 61 -23.05 -10.76 3.40
N GLY A 62 -22.11 -10.12 4.10
CA GLY A 62 -20.69 -10.45 4.09
C GLY A 62 -19.87 -9.50 4.95
N GLY A 63 -18.58 -9.77 5.10
CA GLY A 63 -17.73 -9.07 6.08
C GLY A 63 -16.32 -8.83 5.57
N VAL A 64 -15.39 -8.58 6.48
CA VAL A 64 -13.98 -8.39 6.16
C VAL A 64 -13.38 -9.70 5.64
N ALA A 65 -12.58 -9.61 4.57
CA ALA A 65 -11.75 -10.70 4.09
C ALA A 65 -10.84 -11.19 5.22
N GLN A 66 -10.93 -12.47 5.55
CA GLN A 66 -10.11 -13.03 6.62
C GLN A 66 -8.68 -13.24 6.12
N PRO A 67 -7.68 -13.21 7.03
CA PRO A 67 -6.35 -13.73 6.72
C PRO A 67 -6.48 -15.13 6.13
N TYR A 68 -5.80 -15.38 5.02
CA TYR A 68 -5.74 -16.69 4.40
C TYR A 68 -4.29 -17.15 4.35
N ASP A 69 -4.10 -18.46 4.44
CA ASP A 69 -2.78 -19.05 4.30
C ASP A 69 -2.35 -18.98 2.83
N VAL A 70 -1.18 -18.41 2.61
CA VAL A 70 -0.54 -18.43 1.29
C VAL A 70 0.28 -19.71 1.22
N HIS A 71 -0.20 -20.69 0.44
CA HIS A 71 0.58 -21.89 0.17
C HIS A 71 1.80 -21.57 -0.69
N ALA A 72 2.87 -22.35 -0.53
CA ALA A 72 4.01 -22.28 -1.43
C ALA A 72 3.54 -22.54 -2.88
N ALA A 73 4.13 -21.82 -3.84
CA ALA A 73 3.81 -22.01 -5.25
C ALA A 73 4.13 -23.45 -5.69
N GLY A 74 3.31 -23.99 -6.59
CA GLY A 74 3.54 -25.31 -7.18
C GLY A 74 4.82 -25.37 -8.01
N PRO A 75 5.36 -26.57 -8.28
CA PRO A 75 6.53 -26.72 -9.15
C PRO A 75 6.30 -26.09 -10.53
N GLY A 76 7.14 -25.13 -10.91
CA GLY A 76 7.06 -24.44 -12.21
C GLY A 76 6.03 -23.30 -12.27
N GLU A 77 5.33 -23.01 -11.18
CA GLU A 77 4.50 -21.81 -11.08
C GLU A 77 5.35 -20.56 -10.92
N ARG A 78 4.79 -19.40 -11.32
CA ARG A 78 5.44 -18.11 -11.09
C ARG A 78 5.41 -17.83 -9.59
N VAL A 79 6.59 -17.76 -8.99
CA VAL A 79 6.77 -17.25 -7.62
C VAL A 79 6.88 -15.73 -7.67
N ALA A 80 6.37 -15.07 -6.63
CA ALA A 80 6.79 -13.69 -6.37
C ALA A 80 8.31 -13.68 -6.11
N GLY A 81 8.96 -12.57 -6.43
CA GLY A 81 10.36 -12.40 -6.11
C GLY A 81 10.67 -12.62 -4.63
N THR A 82 11.86 -13.12 -4.34
CA THR A 82 12.34 -13.30 -2.96
C THR A 82 13.38 -12.27 -2.55
N SER A 83 13.58 -11.23 -3.36
CA SER A 83 14.56 -10.17 -3.10
C SER A 83 13.85 -8.82 -3.02
N LEU A 84 14.27 -7.99 -2.06
CA LEU A 84 13.75 -6.65 -1.83
C LEU A 84 14.84 -5.60 -2.06
N HIS A 85 14.46 -4.55 -2.79
CA HIS A 85 15.22 -3.30 -2.82
C HIS A 85 14.43 -2.25 -2.04
N CYS A 86 15.02 -1.76 -0.95
CA CYS A 86 14.34 -0.82 -0.05
C CYS A 86 14.93 0.57 -0.17
N VAL A 87 14.05 1.56 -0.26
CA VAL A 87 14.45 2.96 -0.44
C VAL A 87 13.92 3.83 0.68
N MET A 88 14.69 4.84 1.07
CA MET A 88 14.31 5.83 2.08
C MET A 88 14.61 7.22 1.56
N ALA A 89 13.64 8.13 1.66
CA ALA A 89 13.90 9.56 1.54
C ALA A 89 14.36 10.11 2.89
N VAL A 90 15.40 10.93 2.90
CA VAL A 90 15.89 11.64 4.09
C VAL A 90 16.01 13.11 3.76
N MET A 91 15.39 13.94 4.60
CA MET A 91 15.49 15.38 4.47
C MET A 91 16.78 15.90 5.09
N HIS A 92 17.60 16.57 4.26
CA HIS A 92 18.90 17.04 4.70
C HIS A 92 18.82 18.10 5.80
N GLY A 93 19.70 18.00 6.78
CA GLY A 93 19.79 18.94 7.90
C GLY A 93 18.64 18.82 8.92
N THR A 94 17.90 17.71 8.90
CA THR A 94 16.85 17.41 9.89
C THR A 94 17.27 16.25 10.80
N ASP A 95 16.50 16.03 11.88
CA ASP A 95 16.72 14.90 12.79
C ASP A 95 16.55 13.52 12.11
N GLU A 96 15.94 13.47 10.92
CA GLU A 96 15.80 12.24 10.12
C GLU A 96 17.16 11.61 9.79
N GLU A 97 18.21 12.42 9.58
CA GLU A 97 19.56 11.92 9.31
C GLU A 97 20.14 11.17 10.53
N GLY A 98 19.77 11.57 11.75
CA GLY A 98 20.15 10.86 12.97
C GLY A 98 19.43 9.51 13.07
N LEU A 99 18.14 9.48 12.77
CA LEU A 99 17.32 8.26 12.78
C LEU A 99 17.77 7.27 11.70
N MET A 100 18.04 7.76 10.49
CA MET A 100 18.56 6.94 9.39
C MET A 100 19.90 6.31 9.76
N ARG A 101 20.84 7.09 10.32
CA ARG A 101 22.14 6.56 10.78
C ARG A 101 21.97 5.50 11.87
N ALA A 102 21.12 5.76 12.87
CA ALA A 102 20.86 4.78 13.92
C ALA A 102 20.23 3.48 13.38
N ALA A 103 19.36 3.57 12.37
CA ALA A 103 18.81 2.40 11.68
C ALA A 103 19.88 1.65 10.88
N GLN A 104 20.75 2.38 10.20
CA GLN A 104 21.87 1.83 9.42
C GLN A 104 22.86 1.07 10.31
N GLU A 105 23.28 1.67 11.44
CA GLU A 105 24.19 1.05 12.41
C GLU A 105 23.64 -0.25 13.00
N ARG A 106 22.31 -0.41 13.00
CA ARG A 106 21.61 -1.59 13.54
C ARG A 106 21.19 -2.58 12.47
N ASN A 107 21.52 -2.34 11.20
CA ASN A 107 21.02 -3.12 10.06
C ASN A 107 19.48 -3.28 10.09
N ALA A 108 18.79 -2.20 10.42
CA ALA A 108 17.34 -2.15 10.62
C ALA A 108 16.65 -1.26 9.58
N SER A 109 15.31 -1.23 9.57
CA SER A 109 14.54 -0.49 8.57
C SER A 109 14.89 -0.95 7.13
N ILE A 110 15.06 -0.04 6.18
CA ILE A 110 15.42 -0.35 4.79
C ILE A 110 16.75 -1.11 4.68
N PHE A 111 17.65 -0.96 5.66
CA PHE A 111 18.96 -1.61 5.64
C PHE A 111 18.88 -3.10 5.96
N ALA A 112 17.71 -3.60 6.38
CA ALA A 112 17.48 -5.04 6.53
C ALA A 112 17.20 -5.76 5.20
N CYS A 113 16.95 -5.01 4.11
CA CYS A 113 16.73 -5.58 2.78
C CYS A 113 18.05 -5.96 2.09
N GLU A 114 17.99 -6.84 1.09
CA GLU A 114 19.18 -7.35 0.38
C GLU A 114 19.96 -6.24 -0.32
N SER A 115 19.25 -5.21 -0.76
CA SER A 115 19.83 -3.96 -1.22
C SER A 115 18.99 -2.78 -0.76
N SER A 116 19.66 -1.66 -0.50
CA SER A 116 18.97 -0.45 -0.08
C SER A 116 19.68 0.81 -0.53
N LYS A 117 18.92 1.91 -0.65
CA LYS A 117 19.46 3.22 -1.02
C LYS A 117 18.73 4.35 -0.32
N VAL A 118 19.50 5.32 0.16
CA VAL A 118 18.99 6.56 0.75
C VAL A 118 19.03 7.64 -0.31
N TYR A 119 17.91 8.34 -0.48
CA TYR A 119 17.76 9.47 -1.39
C TYR A 119 17.58 10.75 -0.57
N GLY A 120 18.37 11.76 -0.89
CA GLY A 120 18.16 13.10 -0.33
C GLY A 120 16.89 13.71 -0.88
N CYS A 121 16.05 14.25 0.00
CA CYS A 121 14.97 15.14 -0.40
C CYS A 121 15.23 16.55 0.15
N ASP A 122 15.02 17.55 -0.71
CA ASP A 122 15.04 18.95 -0.29
C ASP A 122 13.69 19.32 0.33
N HIS A 123 13.69 20.34 1.19
CA HIS A 123 12.45 20.93 1.68
C HIS A 123 11.62 21.42 0.50
N SER A 124 10.47 20.80 0.25
CA SER A 124 9.50 21.38 -0.67
C SER A 124 9.05 22.72 -0.11
N TRP A 125 8.94 23.73 -0.97
CA TRP A 125 8.45 25.03 -0.54
C TRP A 125 7.02 24.82 -0.05
N PHE A 126 6.72 25.18 1.19
CA PHE A 126 5.37 25.04 1.74
C PHE A 126 4.40 25.91 0.93
N ILE A 127 3.73 25.33 -0.05
CA ILE A 127 2.66 26.02 -0.80
C ILE A 127 1.39 25.91 0.03
N HIS A 128 1.08 26.97 0.77
CA HIS A 128 -0.21 27.14 1.43
C HIS A 128 -1.31 27.45 0.41
N GLN A 129 -1.77 26.45 -0.36
CA GLN A 129 -2.96 26.60 -1.20
C GLN A 129 -4.00 25.52 -0.92
N GLY A 130 -5.18 25.96 -0.46
CA GLY A 130 -6.39 25.15 -0.29
C GLY A 130 -6.74 24.82 1.16
N SER A 131 -8.03 24.62 1.44
CA SER A 131 -8.56 24.19 2.75
C SER A 131 -8.23 22.73 3.12
N TRP A 132 -7.39 22.07 2.32
CA TRP A 132 -6.99 20.67 2.47
C TRP A 132 -5.45 20.60 2.48
N ASN A 133 -4.87 20.69 3.68
CA ASN A 133 -3.42 20.70 3.94
C ASN A 133 -2.70 19.35 3.66
N SER A 134 -3.25 18.43 2.86
CA SER A 134 -2.70 17.08 2.67
C SER A 134 -1.74 16.93 1.48
N TRP A 135 -1.57 17.97 0.65
CA TRP A 135 -0.74 17.91 -0.57
C TRP A 135 0.63 18.58 -0.43
N VAL A 136 0.99 19.00 0.79
CA VAL A 136 2.16 19.85 1.06
C VAL A 136 3.50 19.14 0.88
N ASN A 137 3.51 17.80 0.88
CA ASN A 137 4.73 17.00 0.77
C ASN A 137 4.88 16.28 -0.58
N MET A 138 3.95 16.44 -1.52
CA MET A 138 3.93 15.60 -2.72
C MET A 138 5.16 15.81 -3.62
N ASP A 139 5.66 17.05 -3.73
CA ASP A 139 6.81 17.37 -4.58
C ASP A 139 8.10 16.67 -4.11
N ALA A 140 8.31 16.57 -2.79
CA ALA A 140 9.44 15.84 -2.22
C ALA A 140 9.37 14.34 -2.58
N PHE A 141 8.17 13.76 -2.57
CA PHE A 141 7.98 12.37 -2.99
C PHE A 141 8.19 12.18 -4.50
N VAL A 142 7.70 13.10 -5.33
CA VAL A 142 7.87 13.05 -6.79
C VAL A 142 9.36 13.08 -7.16
N HIS A 143 10.10 14.06 -6.64
CA HIS A 143 11.54 14.16 -6.91
C HIS A 143 12.33 12.95 -6.42
N MET A 144 12.00 12.41 -5.25
CA MET A 144 12.61 11.16 -4.79
C MET A 144 12.31 10.02 -5.77
N TRP A 145 11.07 9.91 -6.26
CA TRP A 145 10.70 8.84 -7.18
C TRP A 145 11.34 8.96 -8.56
N GLU A 146 11.57 10.18 -9.03
CA GLU A 146 12.37 10.43 -10.23
C GLU A 146 13.81 9.93 -10.06
N GLN A 147 14.44 10.16 -8.90
CA GLN A 147 15.77 9.63 -8.59
C GLN A 147 15.77 8.09 -8.54
N VAL A 148 14.79 7.49 -7.88
CA VAL A 148 14.63 6.01 -7.82
C VAL A 148 14.53 5.42 -9.23
N GLN A 149 13.72 6.03 -10.09
CA GLN A 149 13.57 5.57 -11.47
C GLN A 149 14.86 5.74 -12.27
N ALA A 150 15.55 6.88 -12.13
CA ALA A 150 16.79 7.18 -12.83
C ALA A 150 17.92 6.20 -12.46
N ASP A 151 18.01 5.82 -11.18
CA ASP A 151 19.02 4.86 -10.71
C ASP A 151 18.74 3.42 -11.17
N GLY A 152 17.46 3.04 -11.26
CA GLY A 152 17.05 1.73 -11.78
C GLY A 152 17.46 0.52 -10.93
N ASP A 153 18.07 0.74 -9.75
CA ASP A 153 18.49 -0.35 -8.84
C ASP A 153 17.31 -1.21 -8.39
N TRP A 154 16.12 -0.62 -8.28
CA TRP A 154 14.87 -1.31 -7.96
C TRP A 154 14.53 -2.42 -8.97
N ALA A 155 14.91 -2.27 -10.24
CA ALA A 155 14.62 -3.24 -11.29
C ALA A 155 15.50 -4.50 -11.22
N LYS A 156 16.51 -4.51 -10.33
CA LYS A 156 17.37 -5.66 -10.06
C LYS A 156 16.79 -6.58 -8.99
N ALA A 157 15.80 -6.11 -8.23
CA ALA A 157 15.05 -6.93 -7.28
C ALA A 157 13.86 -7.58 -7.98
N ASP A 158 13.41 -8.72 -7.44
CA ASP A 158 12.42 -9.58 -8.08
C ASP A 158 10.96 -9.21 -7.73
N TRP A 159 10.76 -8.15 -6.92
CA TRP A 159 9.52 -7.56 -6.36
C TRP A 159 8.19 -8.33 -6.51
#